data_AF-A0A8S9L058-F1
#
_entry.id   AF-A0A8S9L058-F1
#
_cell.length_a   1.000
_cell.length_b   1.000
_cell.length_c   1.000
_cell.angle_alpha   90.00
_cell.angle_beta   90.00
_cell.angle_gamma   90.00
#
_symmetry.space_group_name_H-M   'P 1'
#
loop_
_entity.id
_entity.type
_entity.pdbx_description
1 polymer ?
#
loop_
_entity_poly.entity_id
_entity_poly.type
_entity_poly.pdbx_seq_one_letter_code
_entity_poly.pdbx_strand_id
1 'polypeptide(L)' 'MARLEGVKAAKTKAEEKEKMEFQSFWEIRQKDFTLKTTLDKQKLLESLVVKFGALSELEMQLKNKLITDLLA' A
#
# COMPACT_ATOMS: atom_id res chain seq x y z
N MET A 1 47.45 -7.90 -9.05
CA MET A 1 46.46 -6.96 -9.62
C MET A 1 45.08 -7.60 -9.80
N ALA A 2 44.93 -8.71 -10.55
CA ALA A 2 43.63 -9.35 -10.85
C ALA A 2 42.73 -9.71 -9.63
N ARG A 3 43.33 -10.09 -8.48
CA ARG A 3 42.57 -10.44 -7.26
C ARG A 3 41.81 -9.26 -6.64
N LEU A 4 42.32 -8.04 -6.79
CA LEU A 4 41.67 -6.83 -6.24
C LEU A 4 40.50 -6.37 -7.11
N GLU A 5 40.58 -6.55 -8.42
CA GLU A 5 39.50 -6.23 -9.36
C GLU A 5 38.30 -7.18 -9.17
N GLY A 6 38.54 -8.47 -8.95
CA GLY A 6 37.48 -9.44 -8.66
C GLY A 6 36.72 -9.13 -7.36
N VAL A 7 37.40 -8.65 -6.32
CA VAL A 7 36.76 -8.25 -5.04
C VAL A 7 35.93 -6.98 -5.21
N LYS A 8 36.42 -5.99 -5.98
CA LYS A 8 35.65 -4.78 -6.29
C LYS A 8 34.39 -5.10 -7.09
N ALA A 9 34.50 -5.95 -8.11
CA ALA A 9 33.37 -6.38 -8.92
C ALA A 9 32.33 -7.20 -8.13
N ALA A 10 32.78 -8.03 -7.18
CA ALA A 10 31.88 -8.76 -6.29
C ALA A 10 31.13 -7.81 -5.33
N LYS A 11 31.80 -6.79 -4.80
CA LYS A 11 31.20 -5.80 -3.90
C LYS A 11 30.15 -4.95 -4.61
N THR A 12 30.44 -4.46 -5.82
CA THR A 12 29.46 -3.67 -6.60
C THR A 12 28.23 -4.50 -6.97
N LYS A 13 28.41 -5.78 -7.31
CA LYS A 13 27.27 -6.69 -7.56
C LYS A 13 26.43 -6.94 -6.30
N ALA A 14 27.06 -7.04 -5.13
CA ALA A 14 26.34 -7.18 -3.87
C ALA A 14 25.52 -5.92 -3.53
N GLU A 15 26.11 -4.74 -3.71
CA GLU A 15 25.42 -3.45 -3.50
C GLU A 15 24.26 -3.24 -4.50
N GLU A 16 24.43 -3.66 -5.74
CA GLU A 16 23.37 -3.60 -6.76
C GLU A 16 22.21 -4.55 -6.42
N LYS A 17 22.54 -5.75 -5.94
CA LYS A 17 21.54 -6.72 -5.47
C LYS A 17 20.78 -6.20 -4.26
N GLU A 18 21.46 -5.61 -3.28
CA GLU A 18 20.84 -5.01 -2.09
C GLU A 18 19.90 -3.85 -2.47
N LYS A 19 20.31 -2.99 -3.41
CA LYS A 19 19.44 -1.94 -3.95
C LYS A 19 18.20 -2.51 -4.63
N MET A 20 18.36 -3.56 -5.43
CA MET A 20 17.24 -4.23 -6.10
C MET A 20 16.27 -4.85 -5.10
N GLU A 21 16.78 -5.51 -4.05
CA GLU A 21 15.97 -6.07 -2.96
C GLU A 21 15.23 -4.96 -2.21
N PHE A 22 15.89 -3.84 -1.90
CA PHE A 22 15.25 -2.69 -1.27
C PHE A 22 14.12 -2.09 -2.12
N GLN A 23 14.34 -1.91 -3.43
CA GLN A 23 13.31 -1.43 -4.34
C GLN A 23 12.11 -2.38 -4.39
N SER A 24 12.36 -3.70 -4.45
CA SER A 24 11.30 -4.71 -4.43
C SER A 24 10.47 -4.64 -3.14
N PHE A 25 11.12 -4.57 -1.97
CA PHE A 25 10.43 -4.39 -0.70
C PHE A 25 9.63 -3.08 -0.63
N TRP A 26 10.18 -2.00 -1.18
CA TRP A 26 9.51 -0.71 -1.22
C TRP A 26 8.25 -0.74 -2.08
N GLU A 27 8.31 -1.35 -3.27
CA GLU A 27 7.15 -1.53 -4.15
C GLU A 27 6.04 -2.35 -3.48
N ILE A 28 6.41 -3.44 -2.78
CA ILE A 28 5.46 -4.25 -2.02
C ILE A 28 4.79 -3.40 -0.94
N ARG A 29 5.56 -2.61 -0.17
CA ARG A 29 5.00 -1.72 0.85
C ARG A 29 4.05 -0.67 0.28
N GLN A 30 4.35 -0.11 -0.89
CA GLN A 30 3.47 0.87 -1.53
C GLN A 30 2.13 0.24 -1.94
N LYS A 31 2.16 -0.99 -2.47
CA LYS A 31 0.96 -1.76 -2.78
C LYS A 31 0.16 -2.07 -1.51
N ASP A 32 0.82 -2.52 -0.45
CA ASP A 32 0.18 -2.78 0.84
C ASP A 32 -0.47 -1.54 1.44
N PHE A 33 0.16 -0.37 1.33
CA PHE A 33 -0.40 0.88 1.84
C PHE A 33 -1.68 1.27 1.09
N THR A 34 -1.68 1.04 -0.22
CA THR A 34 -2.86 1.27 -1.07
C THR A 34 -3.99 0.32 -0.68
N LEU A 35 -3.70 -0.98 -0.56
CA LEU A 35 -4.66 -1.99 -0.15
C LEU A 35 -5.22 -1.72 1.25
N LYS A 36 -4.37 -1.28 2.20
CA LYS A 36 -4.80 -0.92 3.55
C LYS A 36 -5.73 0.27 3.54
N THR A 37 -5.45 1.29 2.73
CA THR A 37 -6.34 2.45 2.58
C THR A 37 -7.72 2.03 2.06
N THR A 38 -7.76 1.14 1.06
CA THR A 38 -9.01 0.57 0.54
C THR A 38 -9.75 -0.25 1.60
N LEU A 39 -9.03 -1.09 2.35
CA LEU A 39 -9.60 -1.89 3.43
C LEU A 39 -10.19 -1.03 4.55
N ASP A 40 -9.51 0.06 4.91
CA ASP A 40 -9.99 0.99 5.94
C ASP A 40 -11.27 1.71 5.47
N LYS A 41 -11.37 2.09 4.19
CA LYS A 41 -12.61 2.61 3.59
C LYS A 41 -13.75 1.58 3.65
N GLN A 42 -13.47 0.31 3.34
CA GLN A 42 -14.45 -0.77 3.40
C GLN A 42 -14.95 -1.01 4.83
N LYS A 43 -14.06 -1.06 5.82
CA LYS A 43 -14.45 -1.19 7.24
C LYS A 43 -15.29 -0.01 7.73
N LEU A 44 -14.96 1.20 7.30
CA LEU A 44 -15.76 2.38 7.63
C LEU A 44 -17.16 2.28 7.01
N LEU A 45 -17.26 1.82 5.76
CA LEU A 45 -18.53 1.58 5.09
C LEU A 45 -19.35 0.48 5.79
N GLU A 46 -18.73 -0.63 6.17
CA GLU A 46 -19.37 -1.70 6.94
C GLU A 46 -19.93 -1.18 8.26
N SER A 47 -19.16 -0.37 9.00
CA SER A 47 -19.61 0.28 10.23
C SER A 47 -20.84 1.16 9.99
N LEU A 48 -20.84 1.96 8.91
CA LEU A 48 -21.99 2.80 8.54
C LEU A 48 -23.20 1.99 8.08
N VAL A 49 -23.00 0.82 7.46
CA VAL A 49 -24.08 -0.10 7.06
C VAL A 49 -24.68 -0.83 8.26
N VAL A 50 -23.85 -1.23 9.22
CA VAL A 50 -24.26 -1.95 10.44
C VAL A 50 -24.95 -1.02 11.44
N LYS A 51 -24.77 0.30 11.36
CA LYS A 51 -25.55 1.25 12.15
C LYS A 51 -27.05 1.10 11.83
N PHE A 52 -27.75 0.29 12.62
CA PHE A 52 -29.19 0.11 12.57
C PHE A 52 -29.88 1.38 13.09
N GLY A 53 -30.23 2.28 12.19
CA GLY A 53 -30.93 3.53 12.49
C GLY A 53 -31.01 4.46 11.28
N ALA A 54 -31.68 5.60 11.44
CA ALA A 54 -31.61 6.67 10.46
C ALA A 54 -30.19 7.26 10.51
N LEU A 55 -29.41 7.01 9.45
CA LEU A 55 -28.16 7.72 9.22
C LEU A 55 -28.46 9.21 9.17
N SER A 56 -27.64 10.02 9.84
CA SER A 56 -27.71 11.47 9.65
C SER A 56 -27.41 11.82 8.19
N GLU A 57 -27.88 12.99 7.72
CA GLU A 57 -27.61 13.47 6.35
C GLU A 57 -26.11 13.42 6.02
N LEU A 58 -25.25 13.81 6.96
CA LEU A 58 -23.80 13.75 6.81
C LEU A 58 -23.26 12.31 6.66
N GLU A 59 -23.79 11.37 7.45
CA GLU A 59 -23.38 9.95 7.34
C GLU A 59 -23.86 9.32 6.04
N MET A 60 -25.04 9.70 5.55
CA MET A 60 -25.56 9.25 4.26
C MET A 60 -24.73 9.81 3.10
N GLN A 61 -24.34 11.08 3.15
CA GLN A 61 -23.41 11.69 2.20
C GLN A 61 -22.05 11.01 2.22
N LEU A 62 -21.49 10.75 3.41
CA LEU A 62 -20.23 10.03 3.56
C LEU A 62 -20.32 8.61 2.99
N LYS A 63 -21.40 7.88 3.29
CA LYS A 63 -21.66 6.54 2.75
C LYS A 63 -21.68 6.54 1.22
N ASN A 64 -22.43 7.47 0.61
CA ASN A 64 -22.51 7.59 -0.85
C ASN A 64 -21.14 7.90 -1.46
N LYS A 65 -20.37 8.82 -0.85
CA LYS A 65 -19.01 9.14 -1.30
C LYS A 65 -18.07 7.92 -1.20
N LEU A 66 -18.12 7.18 -0.10
CA LEU A 66 -17.32 5.96 0.07
C LEU A 66 -17.68 4.88 -0.94
N ILE A 67 -18.97 4.71 -1.26
CA ILE A 67 -19.43 3.77 -2.29
C ILE A 67 -18.90 4.19 -3.67
N THR A 68 -19.03 5.46 -4.05
CA THR A 68 -18.49 5.98 -5.32
C THR A 68 -16.98 5.80 -5.39
N ASP A 69 -16.25 6.15 -4.34
CA ASP A 69 -14.79 6.00 -4.26
C ASP A 69 -14.31 4.54 -4.36
N LEU A 70 -15.13 3.57 -3.96
CA LEU A 70 -14.81 2.13 -4.00
C LEU A 70 -15.24 1.46 -5.31
N LEU A 71 -16.20 2.04 -6.03
CA LEU A 71 -16.68 1.55 -7.33
C LEU A 71 -16.02 2.23 -8.54
N ALA A 72 -15.31 3.35 -8.32
CA ALA A 72 -14.50 4.04 -9.31
C ALA A 72 -13.20 3.29 -9.60
#